data_AF-A0A1S3NQL6-F1
#
_entry.id   AF-A0A1S3NQL6-F1
#
_cell.length_a   1.000
_cell.length_b   1.000
_cell.length_c   1.000
_cell.angle_alpha   90.00
_cell.angle_beta   90.00
_cell.angle_gamma   90.00
#
_symmetry.space_group_name_H-M   'P 1'
#
loop_
_entity.id
_entity.type
_entity.pdbx_description
1 polymer ?
#
loop_
_entity_poly.entity_id
_entity_poly.type
_entity_poly.pdbx_seq_one_letter_code
_entity_poly.pdbx_strand_id
1 'polypeptide(L)'
;MSSAPNGRKNRPRSAGNIFQIGKAPYRDPERRESTESTRKAQRAVADCRMIVQEFNTLVALYRELVISIGEISVDCPSLRAEMHKTRTKGCEMARAANQSLSVISGPEDGEIHPEICRLFIQLQCCLEMYITEMLKSVCLLGSLQLHRKGREWDMREMKNLLSKLREAMPLPLKNQDDSSLLNLTPYPLVRQRKRRFFGLCCLVTS
;
A
#
# COMPACT_ATOMS: atom_id res chain seq x y z
N MET A 1 16.80 77.69 -22.65
CA MET A 1 17.39 76.37 -22.31
C MET A 1 18.83 76.40 -22.82
N SER A 2 19.76 76.97 -22.05
CA SER A 2 20.57 76.34 -20.99
C SER A 2 21.84 75.67 -21.54
N SER A 3 22.98 76.30 -21.21
CA SER A 3 24.40 75.92 -21.32
C SER A 3 24.69 74.51 -20.71
N ALA A 4 25.82 73.82 -20.88
CA ALA A 4 27.21 74.18 -21.11
C ALA A 4 28.04 72.92 -21.51
N PRO A 5 29.29 73.07 -22.00
CA PRO A 5 30.25 71.98 -22.22
C PRO A 5 31.18 71.78 -21.00
N ASN A 6 31.75 70.58 -20.79
CA ASN A 6 33.02 70.41 -20.05
C ASN A 6 33.60 69.00 -20.19
N GLY A 7 34.92 68.94 -20.39
CA GLY A 7 35.69 67.71 -20.48
C GLY A 7 36.61 67.45 -19.28
N ARG A 8 37.38 66.36 -19.41
CA ARG A 8 38.62 65.93 -18.70
C ARG A 8 38.51 64.79 -17.67
N LYS A 9 38.95 63.61 -18.15
CA LYS A 9 40.18 62.85 -17.75
C LYS A 9 40.42 62.49 -16.26
N ASN A 10 40.45 61.18 -16.02
CA ASN A 10 41.52 60.34 -15.42
C ASN A 10 41.11 59.41 -14.25
N ARG A 11 41.35 58.11 -14.47
CA ARG A 11 41.53 57.05 -13.47
C ARG A 11 43.03 57.02 -13.08
N PRO A 12 43.40 56.79 -11.81
CA PRO A 12 43.67 55.42 -11.36
C PRO A 12 43.21 55.16 -9.91
N ARG A 13 42.78 53.93 -9.60
CA ARG A 13 42.72 53.41 -8.22
C ARG A 13 43.35 52.03 -8.23
N SER A 14 44.51 51.88 -7.59
CA SER A 14 45.05 50.60 -7.17
C SER A 14 45.96 50.80 -5.95
N ALA A 15 46.04 49.73 -5.14
CA ALA A 15 46.72 49.57 -3.84
C ALA A 15 46.09 50.39 -2.69
N GLY A 16 45.71 49.83 -1.56
CA GLY A 16 46.02 48.55 -0.93
C GLY A 16 45.99 48.83 0.57
N ASN A 17 45.18 48.11 1.34
CA ASN A 17 45.10 48.09 2.82
C ASN A 17 43.82 47.30 3.17
N ILE A 18 43.68 46.46 4.18
CA ILE A 18 44.51 46.00 5.30
C ILE A 18 43.83 44.69 5.72
N PHE A 19 44.60 43.72 6.21
CA PHE A 19 44.12 42.48 6.81
C PHE A 19 42.94 42.71 7.77
N GLN A 20 41.77 42.14 7.47
CA GLN A 20 40.77 41.79 8.49
C GLN A 20 40.48 40.29 8.41
N ILE A 21 41.12 39.58 9.33
CA ILE A 21 40.53 38.59 10.27
C ILE A 21 39.36 37.77 9.72
N GLY A 22 39.61 36.47 9.60
CA GLY A 22 38.67 35.47 9.15
C GLY A 22 37.34 35.51 9.89
N LYS A 23 36.26 35.57 9.12
CA LYS A 23 34.98 34.96 9.48
C LYS A 23 34.81 33.73 8.61
N ALA A 24 34.76 32.55 9.23
CA ALA A 24 34.29 31.35 8.58
C ALA A 24 32.89 31.60 8.01
N PRO A 25 32.58 31.14 6.78
CA PRO A 25 31.21 31.24 6.29
C PRO A 25 30.34 30.39 7.21
N TYR A 26 29.42 31.03 7.91
CA TYR A 26 28.37 30.35 8.65
C TYR A 26 27.61 29.49 7.62
N ARG A 27 27.90 28.18 7.61
CA ARG A 27 27.20 27.19 6.79
C ARG A 27 25.82 27.07 7.41
N ASP A 28 24.86 27.73 6.78
CA ASP A 28 23.44 27.62 7.08
C ASP A 28 23.02 26.13 7.25
N PRO A 29 22.66 25.71 8.48
CA PRO A 29 22.23 24.34 8.77
C PRO A 29 20.90 23.99 8.09
N GLU A 30 20.05 25.00 7.87
CA GLU A 30 18.64 24.84 7.50
C GLU A 30 18.48 24.32 6.05
N ARG A 31 19.37 24.75 5.14
CA ARG A 31 19.37 24.31 3.73
C ARG A 31 19.78 22.86 3.53
N ARG A 32 20.60 22.30 4.42
CA ARG A 32 21.05 20.89 4.35
C ARG A 32 19.97 19.94 4.87
N GLU A 33 19.17 20.37 5.84
CA GLU A 33 18.14 19.54 6.47
C GLU A 33 16.93 19.31 5.54
N SER A 34 16.50 20.33 4.81
CA SER A 34 15.39 20.27 3.83
C SER A 34 15.65 19.30 2.65
N THR A 35 16.90 19.18 2.21
CA THR A 35 17.26 18.25 1.11
C THR A 35 17.38 16.80 1.58
N GLU A 36 17.79 16.57 2.83
CA GLU A 36 17.87 15.23 3.41
C GLU A 36 16.48 14.70 3.83
N SER A 37 15.60 15.55 4.35
CA SER A 37 14.21 15.19 4.68
C SER A 37 13.42 14.77 3.44
N THR A 38 13.58 15.49 2.33
CA THR A 38 12.95 15.16 1.04
C THR A 38 13.40 13.79 0.52
N ARG A 39 14.71 13.49 0.58
CA ARG A 39 15.25 12.18 0.17
C ARG A 39 14.78 11.05 1.08
N LYS A 40 14.68 11.29 2.38
CA LYS A 40 14.12 10.31 3.33
C LYS A 40 12.65 10.02 3.07
N ALA A 41 11.84 11.05 2.80
CA ALA A 41 10.43 10.89 2.42
C ALA A 41 10.29 10.09 1.12
N GLN A 42 11.10 10.38 0.10
CA GLN A 42 11.09 9.63 -1.16
C GLN A 42 11.47 8.16 -0.98
N ARG A 43 12.46 7.85 -0.13
CA ARG A 43 12.82 6.47 0.22
C ARG A 43 11.65 5.76 0.91
N ALA A 44 11.03 6.40 1.90
CA ALA A 44 9.89 5.83 2.61
C ALA A 44 8.68 5.56 1.69
N VAL A 45 8.43 6.45 0.71
CA VAL A 45 7.41 6.23 -0.33
C VAL A 45 7.76 5.04 -1.22
N ALA A 46 9.03 4.88 -1.61
CA ALA A 46 9.48 3.75 -2.40
C ALA A 46 9.36 2.42 -1.63
N ASP A 47 9.73 2.41 -0.36
CA ASP A 47 9.59 1.25 0.53
C ASP A 47 8.12 0.87 0.69
N CYS A 48 7.24 1.85 0.94
CA CYS A 48 5.80 1.63 1.04
C CYS A 48 5.22 1.04 -0.25
N ARG A 49 5.66 1.54 -1.41
CA ARG A 49 5.27 1.01 -2.72
C ARG A 49 5.64 -0.46 -2.86
N MET A 50 6.86 -0.83 -2.46
CA MET A 50 7.33 -2.21 -2.53
C MET A 50 6.46 -3.12 -1.67
N ILE A 51 6.16 -2.73 -0.43
CA ILE A 51 5.30 -3.52 0.48
C ILE A 51 3.89 -3.70 -0.13
N VAL A 52 3.29 -2.64 -0.68
CA VAL A 52 1.95 -2.71 -1.31
C VAL A 52 1.96 -3.64 -2.53
N GLN A 53 3.02 -3.61 -3.35
CA GLN A 53 3.17 -4.50 -4.51
C GLN A 53 3.35 -5.96 -4.11
N GLU A 54 4.20 -6.23 -3.12
CA GLU A 54 4.38 -7.58 -2.59
C GLU A 54 3.08 -8.09 -1.96
N PHE A 55 2.34 -7.23 -1.25
CA PHE A 55 1.06 -7.60 -0.66
C PHE A 55 0.05 -7.95 -1.74
N ASN A 56 -0.05 -7.18 -2.83
CA ASN A 56 -0.92 -7.51 -3.97
C ASN A 56 -0.57 -8.88 -4.57
N THR A 57 0.72 -9.20 -4.69
CA THR A 57 1.17 -10.52 -5.15
C THR A 57 0.74 -11.63 -4.18
N LEU A 58 0.85 -11.38 -2.87
CA LEU A 58 0.36 -12.31 -1.85
C LEU A 58 -1.15 -12.51 -1.93
N VAL A 59 -1.94 -11.47 -2.21
CA VAL A 59 -3.39 -11.59 -2.41
C VAL A 59 -3.71 -12.48 -3.61
N ALA A 60 -2.94 -12.37 -4.70
CA ALA A 60 -3.08 -13.26 -5.85
C ALA A 60 -2.77 -14.72 -5.48
N LEU A 61 -1.66 -14.97 -4.77
CA LEU A 61 -1.30 -16.30 -4.27
C LEU A 61 -2.38 -16.87 -3.34
N TYR A 62 -2.90 -16.07 -2.41
CA TYR A 62 -3.95 -16.50 -1.50
C TYR A 62 -5.23 -16.89 -2.26
N ARG A 63 -5.59 -16.14 -3.32
CA ARG A 63 -6.71 -16.47 -4.21
C ARG A 63 -6.51 -17.81 -4.91
N GLU A 64 -5.31 -18.12 -5.39
CA GLU A 64 -5.00 -19.43 -5.99
C GLU A 64 -5.16 -20.58 -4.98
N LEU A 65 -4.74 -20.36 -3.72
CA LEU A 65 -4.97 -21.33 -2.66
C LEU A 65 -6.46 -21.51 -2.37
N VAL A 66 -7.25 -20.43 -2.36
CA VAL A 66 -8.72 -20.49 -2.20
C VAL A 66 -9.39 -21.28 -3.34
N ILE A 67 -8.94 -21.07 -4.58
CA ILE A 67 -9.39 -21.86 -5.73
C ILE A 67 -9.06 -23.34 -5.52
N SER A 68 -7.84 -23.64 -5.05
CA SER A 68 -7.38 -25.00 -4.79
C SER A 68 -8.23 -25.71 -3.72
N ILE A 69 -8.66 -25.02 -2.65
CA ILE A 69 -9.61 -25.60 -1.68
C ILE A 69 -10.92 -26.00 -2.37
N GLY A 70 -11.41 -25.14 -3.26
CA GLY A 70 -12.67 -25.39 -3.98
C GLY A 70 -12.60 -26.54 -4.98
N GLU A 71 -11.42 -27.11 -5.23
CA GLU A 71 -11.20 -28.21 -6.17
C GLU A 71 -10.95 -29.55 -5.48
N ILE A 72 -10.49 -29.54 -4.23
CA ILE A 72 -10.28 -30.76 -3.45
C ILE A 72 -11.58 -31.25 -2.79
N SER A 73 -11.76 -32.56 -2.74
CA SER A 73 -12.89 -33.23 -2.09
C SER A 73 -12.54 -33.84 -0.72
N VAL A 74 -11.24 -33.89 -0.40
CA VAL A 74 -10.68 -34.47 0.83
C VAL A 74 -9.74 -33.46 1.48
N ASP A 75 -9.54 -33.58 2.80
CA ASP A 75 -8.62 -32.70 3.52
C ASP A 75 -7.17 -32.85 3.00
N CYS A 76 -6.49 -31.72 2.85
CA CYS A 76 -5.10 -31.63 2.43
C CYS A 76 -4.31 -30.80 3.47
N PRO A 77 -3.61 -31.44 4.42
CA PRO A 77 -2.89 -30.75 5.49
C PRO A 77 -1.82 -29.77 4.99
N SER A 78 -1.14 -30.09 3.88
CA SER A 78 -0.15 -29.21 3.26
C SER A 78 -0.80 -27.93 2.70
N LEU A 79 -1.93 -28.05 2.02
CA LEU A 79 -2.68 -26.88 1.54
C LEU A 79 -3.15 -26.02 2.72
N ARG A 80 -3.67 -26.63 3.79
CA ARG A 80 -4.07 -25.89 5.01
C ARG A 80 -2.89 -25.17 5.66
N ALA A 81 -1.72 -25.79 5.71
CA ALA A 81 -0.51 -25.17 6.23
C ALA A 81 -0.09 -23.97 5.37
N GLU A 82 -0.08 -24.11 4.04
CA GLU A 82 0.30 -23.03 3.13
C GLU A 82 -0.70 -21.87 3.18
N MET A 83 -1.99 -22.18 3.30
CA MET A 83 -3.02 -21.16 3.54
C MET A 83 -2.81 -20.41 4.85
N HIS A 84 -2.50 -21.13 5.93
CA HIS A 84 -2.21 -20.50 7.21
C HIS A 84 -1.00 -19.57 7.11
N LYS A 85 0.10 -20.08 6.57
CA LYS A 85 1.36 -19.34 6.38
C LYS A 85 1.15 -18.10 5.52
N THR A 86 0.47 -18.25 4.38
CA THR A 86 0.17 -17.14 3.47
C THR A 86 -0.73 -16.11 4.16
N ARG A 87 -1.72 -16.57 4.94
CA ARG A 87 -2.61 -15.66 5.69
C ARG A 87 -1.85 -14.83 6.72
N THR A 88 -1.03 -15.47 7.54
CA THR A 88 -0.23 -14.80 8.57
C THR A 88 0.68 -13.75 7.96
N LYS A 89 1.42 -14.11 6.90
CA LYS A 89 2.27 -13.18 6.16
C LYS A 89 1.44 -12.02 5.56
N GLY A 90 0.26 -12.30 5.01
CA GLY A 90 -0.64 -11.28 4.49
C GLY A 90 -1.08 -10.27 5.55
N CYS A 91 -1.42 -10.73 6.75
CA CYS A 91 -1.77 -9.84 7.86
C CYS A 91 -0.59 -8.97 8.32
N GLU A 92 0.62 -9.52 8.36
CA GLU A 92 1.84 -8.77 8.68
C GLU A 92 2.13 -7.69 7.64
N MET A 93 2.06 -8.04 6.35
CA MET A 93 2.31 -7.10 5.26
C MET A 93 1.26 -5.99 5.19
N ALA A 94 -0.02 -6.33 5.38
CA ALA A 94 -1.10 -5.35 5.45
C ALA A 94 -0.88 -4.34 6.58
N ARG A 95 -0.47 -4.81 7.76
CA ARG A 95 -0.11 -3.94 8.90
C ARG A 95 1.08 -3.05 8.56
N ALA A 96 2.15 -3.62 8.01
CA ALA A 96 3.34 -2.88 7.64
C ALA A 96 3.05 -1.80 6.59
N ALA A 97 2.26 -2.12 5.56
CA ALA A 97 1.84 -1.17 4.53
C ALA A 97 1.02 -0.02 5.15
N ASN A 98 0.04 -0.33 5.98
CA ASN A 98 -0.81 0.67 6.62
C ASN A 98 -0.01 1.59 7.57
N GLN A 99 0.93 1.03 8.33
CA GLN A 99 1.82 1.80 9.21
C GLN A 99 2.75 2.70 8.40
N SER A 100 3.40 2.14 7.37
CA SER A 100 4.28 2.90 6.48
C SER A 100 3.54 4.05 5.81
N LEU A 101 2.33 3.80 5.33
CA LEU A 101 1.49 4.79 4.67
C LEU A 101 1.04 5.90 5.64
N SER A 102 0.71 5.53 6.88
CA SER A 102 0.36 6.48 7.94
C SER A 102 1.53 7.42 8.28
N VAL A 103 2.76 6.88 8.31
CA VAL A 103 3.98 7.67 8.60
C VAL A 103 4.29 8.66 7.47
N ILE A 104 4.16 8.26 6.20
CA ILE A 104 4.46 9.13 5.05
C ILE A 104 3.38 10.16 4.74
N SER A 105 2.17 10.00 5.30
CA SER A 105 1.05 10.91 5.02
C SER A 105 1.15 12.24 5.79
N GLY A 106 1.89 12.28 6.90
CA GLY A 106 2.22 13.51 7.66
C GLY A 106 1.02 14.27 8.26
N PRO A 107 1.24 15.14 9.27
CA PRO A 107 0.24 16.12 9.68
C PRO A 107 0.24 17.30 8.69
N GLU A 108 -0.93 17.53 8.14
CA GLU A 108 -1.34 18.57 7.17
C GLU A 108 -0.65 19.93 7.37
N ASP A 109 0.18 20.34 6.40
CA ASP A 109 0.42 21.76 6.05
C ASP A 109 0.97 21.90 4.60
N GLY A 110 1.00 20.81 3.81
CA GLY A 110 1.49 20.79 2.44
C GLY A 110 0.64 19.92 1.52
N GLU A 111 0.77 20.10 0.20
CA GLU A 111 0.09 19.27 -0.79
C GLU A 111 0.49 17.81 -0.63
N ILE A 112 -0.51 16.95 -0.41
CA ILE A 112 -0.32 15.50 -0.34
C ILE A 112 0.18 15.03 -1.71
N HIS A 113 1.34 14.39 -1.72
CA HIS A 113 1.96 13.92 -2.95
C HIS A 113 1.02 12.94 -3.67
N PRO A 114 0.73 13.11 -4.98
CA PRO A 114 -0.27 12.30 -5.69
C PRO A 114 0.04 10.80 -5.69
N GLU A 115 1.31 10.43 -5.53
CA GLU A 115 1.73 9.05 -5.36
C GLU A 115 1.22 8.42 -4.05
N ILE A 116 1.18 9.18 -2.95
CA ILE A 116 0.68 8.69 -1.66
C ILE A 116 -0.81 8.35 -1.80
N CYS A 117 -1.59 9.19 -2.48
CA CYS A 117 -2.98 8.90 -2.82
C CYS A 117 -3.15 7.61 -3.63
N ARG A 118 -2.27 7.36 -4.62
CA ARG A 118 -2.29 6.09 -5.39
C ARG A 118 -2.01 4.90 -4.49
N LEU A 119 -1.07 5.01 -3.55
CA LEU A 119 -0.76 3.97 -2.59
C LEU A 119 -1.92 3.68 -1.64
N PHE A 120 -2.66 4.69 -1.18
CA PHE A 120 -3.90 4.51 -0.41
C PHE A 120 -4.93 3.70 -1.18
N ILE A 121 -5.24 4.13 -2.40
CA ILE A 121 -6.21 3.45 -3.25
C ILE A 121 -5.78 2.00 -3.50
N GLN A 122 -4.50 1.79 -3.84
CA GLN A 122 -3.98 0.46 -4.12
C GLN A 122 -4.05 -0.45 -2.89
N LEU A 123 -3.65 0.04 -1.72
CA LEU A 123 -3.72 -0.73 -0.47
C LEU A 123 -5.16 -1.03 -0.07
N GLN A 124 -6.08 -0.07 -0.25
CA GLN A 124 -7.51 -0.26 0.00
C GLN A 124 -8.08 -1.37 -0.88
N CYS A 125 -7.84 -1.30 -2.19
CA CYS A 125 -8.27 -2.34 -3.12
C CYS A 125 -7.67 -3.71 -2.76
N CYS A 126 -6.38 -3.76 -2.41
CA CYS A 126 -5.73 -5.01 -2.00
C CYS A 126 -6.38 -5.59 -0.73
N LEU A 127 -6.65 -4.75 0.27
CA LEU A 127 -7.30 -5.17 1.52
C LEU A 127 -8.73 -5.68 1.29
N GLU A 128 -9.54 -4.98 0.49
CA GLU A 128 -10.90 -5.40 0.16
C GLU A 128 -10.91 -6.78 -0.52
N MET A 129 -10.05 -6.96 -1.53
CA MET A 129 -9.89 -8.25 -2.19
C MET A 129 -9.42 -9.32 -1.21
N TYR A 130 -8.41 -9.03 -0.39
CA TYR A 130 -7.86 -9.97 0.57
C TYR A 130 -8.89 -10.44 1.59
N ILE A 131 -9.64 -9.51 2.20
CA ILE A 131 -10.72 -9.82 3.14
C ILE A 131 -11.79 -10.67 2.47
N THR A 132 -12.13 -10.37 1.22
CA THR A 132 -13.13 -11.14 0.46
C THR A 132 -12.66 -12.57 0.21
N GLU A 133 -11.40 -12.77 -0.17
CA GLU A 133 -10.81 -14.10 -0.34
C GLU A 133 -10.67 -14.84 1.00
N MET A 134 -10.35 -14.15 2.10
CA MET A 134 -10.36 -14.72 3.44
C MET A 134 -11.75 -15.23 3.84
N LEU A 135 -12.81 -14.47 3.58
CA LEU A 135 -14.18 -14.90 3.83
C LEU A 135 -14.54 -16.17 3.02
N LYS A 136 -14.22 -16.18 1.72
CA LYS A 136 -14.42 -17.36 0.87
C LYS A 136 -13.69 -18.59 1.41
N SER A 137 -12.44 -18.43 1.87
CA SER A 137 -11.66 -19.53 2.44
C SER A 137 -12.29 -20.12 3.69
N VAL A 138 -12.89 -19.28 4.55
CA VAL A 138 -13.56 -19.73 5.78
C VAL A 138 -14.82 -20.51 5.43
N CYS A 139 -15.63 -20.03 4.48
CA CYS A 139 -16.81 -20.74 4.01
C CYS A 139 -16.45 -22.12 3.43
N LEU A 140 -15.49 -22.18 2.50
CA LEU A 140 -15.08 -23.42 1.84
C LEU A 140 -14.51 -24.45 2.85
N LEU A 141 -13.61 -24.01 3.73
CA LEU A 141 -13.05 -24.88 4.76
C LEU A 141 -14.11 -25.29 5.80
N GLY A 142 -15.11 -24.44 6.06
CA GLY A 142 -16.26 -24.75 6.90
C GLY A 142 -17.12 -25.86 6.32
N SER A 143 -17.39 -25.84 5.02
CA SER A 143 -18.09 -26.93 4.30
C SER A 143 -17.35 -28.27 4.38
N LEU A 144 -16.02 -28.24 4.49
CA LEU A 144 -15.17 -29.42 4.71
C LEU A 144 -15.00 -29.79 6.20
N GLN A 145 -15.67 -29.08 7.12
CA GLN A 145 -15.53 -29.20 8.58
C GLN A 145 -14.10 -28.92 9.12
N LEU A 146 -13.24 -28.24 8.35
CA LEU A 146 -11.85 -27.95 8.70
C LEU A 146 -11.69 -26.65 9.52
N HIS A 147 -12.67 -26.33 10.38
CA HIS A 147 -12.74 -25.03 11.03
C HIS A 147 -11.72 -24.87 12.19
N ARG A 148 -10.86 -23.85 12.14
CA ARG A 148 -9.99 -23.43 13.26
C ARG A 148 -10.30 -21.99 13.71
N LYS A 149 -10.30 -21.80 15.04
CA LYS A 149 -10.73 -20.59 15.79
C LYS A 149 -9.90 -19.33 15.53
N GLY A 150 -8.67 -19.44 15.04
CA GLY A 150 -7.77 -18.29 14.83
C GLY A 150 -8.10 -17.40 13.63
N ARG A 151 -8.86 -17.89 12.64
CA ARG A 151 -9.12 -17.16 11.38
C ARG A 151 -10.10 -16.00 11.52
N GLU A 152 -10.98 -16.07 12.52
CA GLU A 152 -11.98 -15.03 12.76
C GLU A 152 -11.34 -13.75 13.33
N TRP A 153 -10.30 -13.91 14.16
CA TRP A 153 -9.54 -12.79 14.68
C TRP A 153 -8.84 -12.03 13.54
N ASP A 154 -8.06 -12.75 12.72
CA ASP A 154 -7.33 -12.17 11.60
C ASP A 154 -8.28 -11.41 10.66
N MET A 155 -9.46 -11.97 10.35
CA MET A 155 -10.46 -11.28 9.53
C MET A 155 -10.99 -9.99 10.17
N ARG A 156 -11.28 -10.01 11.46
CA ARG A 156 -11.75 -8.82 12.19
C ARG A 156 -10.68 -7.74 12.18
N GLU A 157 -9.43 -8.11 12.40
CA GLU A 157 -8.30 -7.20 12.35
C GLU A 157 -8.15 -6.56 10.96
N MET A 158 -8.19 -7.36 9.89
CA MET A 158 -8.08 -6.82 8.52
C MET A 158 -9.24 -5.88 8.17
N LYS A 159 -10.47 -6.18 8.61
CA LYS A 159 -11.61 -5.28 8.47
C LYS A 159 -11.39 -3.96 9.21
N ASN A 160 -10.87 -4.01 10.44
CA ASN A 160 -10.55 -2.81 11.21
C ASN A 160 -9.46 -1.98 10.53
N LEU A 161 -8.44 -2.62 9.93
CA LEU A 161 -7.42 -1.92 9.15
C LEU A 161 -8.02 -1.23 7.93
N LEU A 162 -8.91 -1.90 7.19
CA LEU A 162 -9.59 -1.30 6.05
C LEU A 162 -10.43 -0.09 6.47
N SER A 163 -11.16 -0.16 7.59
CA SER A 163 -11.91 0.98 8.13
C SER A 163 -10.98 2.16 8.46
N LYS A 164 -9.88 1.91 9.17
CA LYS A 164 -8.87 2.94 9.49
C LYS A 164 -8.27 3.57 8.23
N LEU A 165 -8.00 2.75 7.21
CA LEU A 165 -7.43 3.22 5.95
C LEU A 165 -8.38 4.16 5.21
N ARG A 166 -9.69 3.84 5.18
CA ARG A 166 -10.72 4.74 4.61
C ARG A 166 -10.85 6.04 5.39
N GLU A 167 -10.76 5.98 6.71
CA GLU A 167 -10.83 7.16 7.56
C GLU A 167 -9.65 8.11 7.34
N ALA A 168 -8.45 7.52 7.15
CA ALA A 168 -7.19 8.21 6.92
C ALA A 168 -6.96 8.65 5.46
N MET A 169 -7.83 8.26 4.52
CA MET A 169 -7.72 8.70 3.14
C MET A 169 -7.89 10.23 3.04
N PRO A 170 -7.03 10.90 2.26
CA PRO A 170 -7.15 12.34 2.02
C PRO A 170 -8.54 12.76 1.54
N LEU A 171 -9.04 13.91 2.02
CA LEU A 171 -10.39 14.44 1.77
C LEU A 171 -10.85 14.49 0.29
N PRO A 172 -9.99 14.65 -0.74
CA PRO A 172 -10.43 14.53 -2.14
C PRO A 172 -11.03 13.17 -2.52
N LEU A 173 -10.76 12.11 -1.75
CA LEU A 173 -11.16 10.73 -2.04
C LEU A 173 -12.27 10.19 -1.12
N LYS A 174 -12.62 10.91 -0.04
CA LYS A 174 -13.51 10.40 1.02
C LYS A 174 -14.99 10.31 0.62
N ASN A 175 -15.40 10.96 -0.47
CA ASN A 175 -16.82 11.13 -0.85
C ASN A 175 -17.35 10.10 -1.88
N GLN A 176 -16.63 9.02 -2.20
CA GLN A 176 -17.09 8.04 -3.21
C GLN A 176 -17.69 6.74 -2.64
N ASP A 177 -17.61 6.48 -1.33
CA ASP A 177 -17.79 5.11 -0.80
C ASP A 177 -19.17 4.81 -0.16
N ASP A 178 -20.05 5.79 0.01
CA ASP A 178 -21.28 5.57 0.81
C ASP A 178 -22.36 4.73 0.11
N SER A 179 -22.25 4.43 -1.20
CA SER A 179 -23.33 3.77 -1.96
C SER A 179 -23.12 2.31 -2.38
N SER A 180 -22.01 1.63 -2.03
CA SER A 180 -21.81 0.25 -2.52
C SER A 180 -21.25 -0.79 -1.55
N LEU A 181 -20.96 -0.45 -0.29
CA LEU A 181 -20.18 -1.34 0.59
C LEU A 181 -20.90 -1.95 1.80
N LEU A 182 -22.19 -1.65 2.00
CA LEU A 182 -22.94 -2.16 3.15
C LEU A 182 -23.92 -3.32 2.87
N ASN A 183 -23.83 -3.98 1.70
CA ASN A 183 -24.61 -5.19 1.42
C ASN A 183 -23.75 -6.47 1.35
N LEU A 184 -22.80 -6.62 2.26
CA LEU A 184 -22.21 -7.93 2.60
C LEU A 184 -23.10 -8.64 3.63
N THR A 185 -24.38 -8.84 3.28
CA THR A 185 -25.11 -9.99 3.82
C THR A 185 -24.41 -11.26 3.34
N PRO A 186 -24.40 -12.35 4.12
CA PRO A 186 -23.86 -13.63 3.66
C PRO A 186 -24.77 -14.15 2.55
N TYR A 187 -24.58 -13.67 1.32
CA TYR A 187 -25.14 -14.34 0.16
C TYR A 187 -24.53 -15.73 0.12
N PRO A 188 -25.35 -16.79 0.07
CA PRO A 188 -24.82 -18.13 -0.15
C PRO A 188 -24.24 -18.12 -1.57
N LEU A 189 -22.93 -17.94 -1.70
CA LEU A 189 -22.21 -18.24 -2.93
C LEU A 189 -22.14 -19.76 -3.09
N VAL A 190 -23.29 -20.42 -3.15
CA VAL A 190 -23.44 -21.70 -3.83
C VAL A 190 -23.44 -21.36 -5.31
N ARG A 191 -22.29 -20.96 -5.84
CA ARG A 191 -22.05 -21.15 -7.26
C ARG A 191 -21.86 -22.65 -7.41
N GLN A 192 -22.97 -23.38 -7.62
CA GLN A 192 -22.89 -24.74 -8.13
C GLN A 192 -22.03 -24.66 -9.39
N ARG A 193 -20.77 -25.05 -9.28
CA ARG A 193 -19.92 -25.33 -10.43
C ARG A 193 -20.66 -26.47 -11.11
N LYS A 194 -21.38 -26.16 -12.21
CA LYS A 194 -21.96 -27.16 -13.11
C LYS A 194 -20.80 -28.09 -13.42
N ARG A 195 -20.80 -29.28 -12.80
CA ARG A 195 -19.80 -30.31 -13.07
C ARG A 195 -19.83 -30.44 -14.58
N ARG A 196 -18.77 -29.99 -15.27
CA ARG A 196 -18.54 -30.49 -16.62
C ARG A 196 -18.26 -31.97 -16.36
N PHE A 197 -19.30 -32.78 -16.52
CA PHE A 197 -19.15 -34.20 -16.76
C PHE A 197 -18.18 -34.29 -17.93
N PHE A 198 -16.90 -34.55 -17.66
CA PHE A 198 -16.06 -35.19 -18.64
C PHE A 198 -16.60 -36.61 -18.72
N GLY A 199 -17.49 -36.80 -19.71
CA GLY A 199 -18.03 -38.09 -20.05
C GLY A 199 -16.92 -39.06 -20.41
N LEU A 200 -17.10 -40.29 -19.94
CA LEU A 200 -16.67 -41.55 -20.55
C LEU A 200 -15.48 -41.47 -21.52
N CYS A 201 -14.32 -41.90 -21.06
CA CYS A 201 -13.44 -42.73 -21.88
C CYS A 201 -12.74 -43.78 -21.01
N CYS A 202 -13.54 -44.71 -20.48
CA CYS A 202 -13.05 -46.04 -20.13
C CYS A 202 -13.93 -47.03 -20.89
N LEU A 203 -13.69 -47.13 -22.21
CA LEU A 203 -14.16 -48.29 -22.96
C LEU A 203 -13.31 -49.47 -22.54
N VAL A 204 -14.00 -50.48 -22.04
CA VAL A 204 -13.57 -51.85 -21.81
C VAL A 204 -12.71 -52.35 -22.97
N THR A 205 -11.51 -52.84 -22.67
CA THR A 205 -10.83 -53.84 -23.51
C THR A 205 -10.40 -54.99 -22.61
N SER A 206 -11.20 -56.05 -22.62
CA SER A 206 -10.82 -57.47 -22.52
C SER A 206 -12.00 -58.28 -23.05
#